data_AF-A0A2M8NV16-F1
#
_entry.id   AF-A0A2M8NV16-F1
#
_cell.length_a   1.000
_cell.length_b   1.000
_cell.length_c   1.000
_cell.angle_alpha   90.00
_cell.angle_beta   90.00
_cell.angle_gamma   90.00
#
_symmetry.space_group_name_H-M   'P 1'
#
loop_
_entity.id
_entity.type
_entity.pdbx_description
1 polymer ?
#
loop_
_entity_poly.entity_id
_entity_poly.type
_entity_poly.pdbx_seq_one_letter_code
_entity_poly.pdbx_strand_id
1 'polypeptide(L)'
;MSVRRSLFFLSLFLIGVPLVLLWRTQSPRASNQNPLSNVQIYTVDIGEVSSVVSAVGQIEADQVIKLSLLTGGRVAEVFVSVGEFVAKDTPLLRLENETQRLAYEQAVLELQKAELQYSLLLAP
;
A
#
# COMPACT_ATOMS: atom_id res chain seq x y z
N MET A 1 25.84 98.93 39.93
CA MET A 1 25.37 97.73 40.68
C MET A 1 24.61 96.74 39.76
N SER A 2 25.22 96.25 38.68
CA SER A 2 24.55 95.40 37.66
C SER A 2 25.07 93.96 37.58
N VAL A 3 26.18 93.64 38.27
CA VAL A 3 26.84 92.33 38.16
C VAL A 3 26.13 91.23 38.96
N ARG A 4 25.52 91.57 40.11
CA ARG A 4 24.81 90.60 40.97
C ARG A 4 23.55 90.03 40.30
N ARG A 5 22.81 90.84 39.53
CA ARG A 5 21.62 90.37 38.79
C ARG A 5 22.00 89.49 37.59
N SER A 6 23.10 89.81 36.90
CA SER A 6 23.60 89.01 35.78
C SER A 6 24.08 87.62 36.20
N LEU A 7 24.71 87.51 37.38
CA LEU A 7 25.12 86.21 37.95
C LEU A 7 23.95 85.27 38.25
N PHE A 8 22.81 85.80 38.71
CA PHE A 8 21.60 84.99 38.94
C PHE A 8 20.98 84.50 37.62
N PHE A 9 20.93 85.34 36.58
CA PHE A 9 20.43 84.91 35.27
C PHE A 9 21.35 83.88 34.61
N LEU A 10 22.68 84.00 34.76
CA LEU A 10 23.64 83.03 34.24
C LEU A 10 23.48 81.65 34.90
N SER A 11 23.28 81.62 36.22
CA SER A 11 23.05 80.38 36.97
C SER A 11 21.71 79.71 36.60
N LEU A 12 20.65 80.50 36.43
CA LEU A 12 19.34 79.98 36.03
C LEU A 12 19.36 79.39 34.62
N PHE A 13 20.09 80.01 33.69
CA PHE A 13 20.24 79.50 32.32
C PHE A 13 21.10 78.24 32.26
N LEU A 14 22.17 78.17 33.07
CA LEU A 14 23.07 77.02 33.15
C LEU A 14 22.37 75.75 33.65
N ILE A 15 21.34 75.89 34.50
CA ILE A 15 20.57 74.76 35.05
C ILE A 15 19.28 74.52 34.26
N GLY A 16 18.60 75.57 33.79
CA GLY A 16 17.34 75.46 33.08
C GLY A 16 17.46 74.81 31.71
N VAL A 17 18.52 75.12 30.95
CA VAL A 17 18.76 74.55 29.62
C VAL A 17 18.98 73.02 29.66
N PRO A 18 19.85 72.46 30.52
CA PRO A 18 20.00 71.01 30.60
C PRO A 18 18.73 70.33 31.12
N LEU A 19 17.95 70.97 32.00
CA LEU A 19 16.70 70.39 32.51
C LEU A 19 15.64 70.26 31.39
N VAL A 20 15.51 71.27 30.53
CA VAL A 20 14.59 71.23 29.38
C VAL A 20 15.06 70.25 28.31
N LEU A 21 16.38 70.14 28.09
CA LEU A 21 16.95 69.16 27.17
C LEU A 21 16.71 67.72 27.67
N LEU A 22 16.84 67.47 28.98
CA LEU A 22 16.57 66.15 29.58
C LEU A 22 15.08 65.78 29.54
N TRP A 23 14.15 66.73 29.62
CA TRP A 23 12.72 66.45 29.44
C TRP A 23 12.33 66.17 27.98
N ARG A 24 12.99 66.78 26.99
CA ARG A 24 12.73 66.46 25.58
C ARG A 24 13.21 65.06 25.18
N THR A 25 14.25 64.54 25.83
CA THR A 25 14.76 63.19 25.53
C THR A 25 13.97 62.05 26.18
N GLN A 26 13.02 62.35 27.07
CA GLN A 26 12.12 61.39 27.70
C GLN A 26 10.80 61.17 26.94
N SER A 27 10.76 61.42 25.63
CA SER A 27 9.64 60.93 24.82
C SER A 27 9.66 59.39 24.86
N PRO A 28 8.65 58.72 25.45
CA PRO A 28 8.63 57.26 25.48
C PRO A 28 8.59 56.78 24.03
N ARG A 29 9.66 56.12 23.60
CA ARG A 29 9.69 55.38 22.34
C ARG A 29 8.68 54.26 22.53
N ALA A 30 7.42 54.51 22.18
CA ALA A 30 6.45 53.46 21.93
C ALA A 30 7.00 52.65 20.76
N SER A 31 7.78 51.62 21.08
CA SER A 31 8.22 50.62 20.13
C SER A 31 6.97 49.91 19.62
N ASN A 32 6.40 50.47 18.56
CA ASN A 32 5.31 49.88 17.78
C ASN A 32 5.89 48.72 16.95
N GLN A 33 6.56 47.78 17.64
CA GLN A 33 6.93 46.50 17.08
C GLN A 33 5.65 45.68 17.10
N ASN A 34 4.84 45.81 16.05
CA ASN A 34 3.71 44.93 15.83
C ASN A 34 4.30 43.51 15.73
N PRO A 35 4.12 42.64 16.75
CA PRO A 35 4.79 41.34 16.80
C PRO A 35 4.31 40.39 15.71
N LEU A 36 3.34 40.83 14.90
CA LEU A 36 2.74 40.11 13.79
C LEU A 36 3.30 40.52 12.42
N SER A 37 4.23 41.48 12.33
CA SER A 37 4.81 41.92 11.05
C SER A 37 5.57 40.83 10.28
N ASN A 38 5.81 39.66 10.90
CA ASN A 38 6.45 38.51 10.25
C ASN A 38 5.62 37.23 10.33
N VAL A 39 4.28 37.33 10.44
CA VAL A 39 3.40 36.15 10.51
C VAL A 39 2.51 36.10 9.28
N GLN A 40 2.55 34.96 8.60
CA GLN A 40 1.66 34.66 7.48
C GLN A 40 0.46 33.87 7.99
N ILE A 41 -0.74 34.43 7.81
CA ILE A 41 -2.00 33.82 8.25
C ILE A 41 -2.66 33.17 7.04
N TYR A 42 -3.14 31.94 7.21
CA TYR A 42 -3.99 31.23 6.25
C TYR A 42 -5.31 30.84 6.92
N THR A 43 -6.41 30.96 6.17
CA THR A 43 -7.73 30.46 6.57
C THR A 43 -7.77 28.96 6.31
N VAL A 44 -8.18 28.16 7.30
CA VAL A 44 -8.33 26.72 7.17
C VAL A 44 -9.75 26.41 6.69
N ASP A 45 -9.85 25.75 5.54
CA ASP A 45 -11.11 25.29 4.98
C ASP A 45 -11.38 23.82 5.36
N ILE A 46 -12.65 23.48 5.58
CA ILE A 46 -13.07 22.10 5.85
C ILE A 46 -13.42 21.45 4.51
N GLY A 47 -12.75 20.35 4.21
CA GLY A 47 -12.97 19.55 3.01
C GLY A 47 -12.80 18.06 3.29
N GLU A 48 -13.13 17.24 2.31
CA GLU A 48 -12.94 15.79 2.39
C GLU A 48 -11.45 15.46 2.22
N VAL A 49 -10.88 14.75 3.19
CA VAL A 49 -9.47 14.31 3.18
C VAL A 49 -9.44 12.80 3.05
N SER A 50 -9.05 12.30 1.87
CA SER A 50 -8.83 10.87 1.67
C SER A 50 -7.44 10.46 2.13
N SER A 51 -7.36 9.54 3.10
CA SER A 51 -6.10 8.91 3.48
C SER A 51 -5.90 7.65 2.65
N VAL A 52 -4.90 7.65 1.77
CA VAL A 52 -4.54 6.50 0.94
C VAL A 52 -3.30 5.84 1.53
N VAL A 53 -3.40 4.55 1.85
CA VAL A 53 -2.25 3.74 2.26
C VAL A 53 -1.76 2.96 1.04
N SER A 54 -0.54 3.25 0.61
CA SER A 54 0.13 2.50 -0.45
C SER A 54 0.97 1.39 0.16
N ALA A 55 0.74 0.15 -0.28
CA ALA A 55 1.55 -1.00 0.10
C ALA A 55 2.25 -1.57 -1.14
N VAL A 56 3.47 -2.08 -0.93
CA VAL A 56 4.21 -2.83 -1.95
C VAL A 56 4.23 -4.28 -1.50
N GLY A 57 3.94 -5.19 -2.43
CA GLY A 57 3.94 -6.62 -2.18
C GLY A 57 4.42 -7.38 -3.40
N GLN A 58 4.71 -8.66 -3.20
CA GLN A 58 5.06 -9.59 -4.27
C GLN A 58 3.89 -10.53 -4.52
N ILE A 59 3.63 -10.83 -5.79
CA ILE A 59 2.65 -11.84 -6.19
C ILE A 59 3.35 -13.18 -6.19
N GLU A 60 2.79 -14.14 -5.46
CA GLU A 60 3.25 -15.52 -5.43
C GLU A 60 2.18 -16.44 -6.04
N ALA A 61 2.63 -17.56 -6.59
CA ALA A 61 1.72 -18.59 -7.04
C ALA A 61 1.00 -19.20 -5.83
N ASP A 62 -0.33 -19.40 -5.94
CA ASP A 62 -1.09 -20.11 -4.91
C ASP A 62 -0.50 -21.50 -4.66
N GLN A 63 -0.18 -22.23 -5.75
CA GLN A 63 0.39 -23.56 -5.69
C GLN A 63 1.34 -23.83 -6.87
N VAL A 64 2.42 -24.56 -6.61
CA VAL A 64 3.34 -25.08 -7.62
C VAL A 64 3.44 -26.59 -7.45
N ILE A 65 2.98 -27.33 -8.46
CA ILE A 65 2.86 -28.79 -8.38
C ILE A 65 3.73 -29.43 -9.47
N LYS A 66 4.52 -30.44 -9.08
CA LYS A 66 5.21 -31.32 -10.02
C LYS A 66 4.32 -32.53 -10.28
N LEU A 67 3.82 -32.64 -11.50
CA LEU A 67 2.98 -33.76 -11.91
C LEU A 67 3.84 -34.96 -12.30
N SER A 68 3.42 -36.13 -11.85
CA SER A 68 4.03 -37.42 -12.16
C SER A 68 2.94 -38.42 -12.54
N LEU A 69 3.30 -39.41 -13.34
CA LEU A 69 2.39 -40.48 -13.74
C LEU A 69 2.19 -41.46 -12.59
N LEU A 70 0.95 -41.92 -12.39
CA LEU A 70 0.61 -42.93 -11.38
C LEU A 70 1.14 -44.33 -11.75
N THR A 71 1.26 -44.59 -13.05
CA THR A 71 1.73 -45.85 -13.60
C THR A 71 2.87 -45.61 -14.58
N GLY A 72 3.82 -46.54 -14.64
CA GLY A 72 4.81 -46.55 -15.71
C GLY A 72 4.16 -46.85 -17.06
N GLY A 73 4.74 -46.33 -18.15
CA GLY A 73 4.24 -46.56 -19.50
C GLY A 73 4.95 -45.70 -20.54
N ARG A 74 4.65 -45.95 -21.81
CA ARG A 74 5.10 -45.12 -22.94
C ARG A 74 4.09 -43.99 -23.16
N VAL A 75 4.58 -42.78 -23.38
CA VAL A 75 3.73 -41.64 -23.79
C VAL A 75 3.31 -41.86 -25.25
N ALA A 76 2.01 -41.93 -25.49
CA ALA A 76 1.45 -42.01 -26.83
C ALA A 76 1.28 -40.62 -27.45
N GLU A 77 0.79 -39.66 -26.66
CA GLU A 77 0.46 -38.32 -27.13
C GLU A 77 0.52 -37.30 -26.00
N VAL A 78 0.88 -36.06 -26.32
CA VAL A 78 0.85 -34.90 -25.41
C VAL A 78 -0.12 -33.88 -25.99
N PHE A 79 -1.12 -33.47 -25.21
CA PHE A 79 -2.22 -32.64 -25.69
C PHE A 79 -2.00 -31.14 -25.47
N VAL A 80 -0.99 -30.78 -24.67
CA VAL A 80 -0.76 -29.40 -24.22
C VAL A 80 0.62 -28.91 -24.60
N SER A 81 0.75 -27.61 -24.75
CA SER A 81 2.01 -26.92 -25.02
C SER A 81 2.56 -26.21 -23.78
N VAL A 82 3.87 -25.96 -23.76
CA VAL A 82 4.50 -25.20 -22.68
C VAL A 82 3.95 -23.77 -22.66
N GLY A 83 3.47 -23.33 -21.49
CA GLY A 83 2.88 -22.01 -21.30
C GLY A 83 1.36 -21.95 -21.55
N GLU A 84 0.73 -23.07 -21.89
CA GLU A 84 -0.70 -23.15 -22.08
C GLU A 84 -1.45 -23.15 -20.74
N PHE A 85 -2.57 -22.41 -20.69
CA PHE A 85 -3.48 -22.43 -19.55
C PHE A 85 -4.46 -23.59 -19.68
N VAL A 86 -4.54 -24.42 -18.64
CA VAL A 86 -5.41 -25.59 -18.62
C VAL A 86 -6.40 -25.49 -17.45
N ALA A 87 -7.62 -25.99 -17.68
CA ALA A 87 -8.62 -26.10 -16.62
C ALA A 87 -8.39 -27.37 -15.80
N LYS A 88 -9.04 -27.44 -14.63
CA LYS A 88 -9.08 -28.68 -13.84
C LYS A 88 -9.61 -29.83 -14.69
N ASP A 89 -9.03 -31.02 -14.49
CA ASP A 89 -9.40 -32.27 -15.16
C ASP A 89 -9.13 -32.31 -16.67
N THR A 90 -8.43 -31.31 -17.21
CA THR A 90 -7.99 -31.31 -18.62
C THR A 90 -6.91 -32.38 -18.84
N PRO A 91 -7.08 -33.32 -19.78
CA PRO A 91 -6.05 -34.29 -20.11
C PRO A 91 -4.79 -33.61 -20.66
N LEU A 92 -3.64 -33.84 -20.02
CA LEU A 92 -2.36 -33.24 -20.44
C LEU A 92 -1.60 -34.14 -21.43
N LEU A 93 -1.69 -35.45 -21.23
CA LEU A 93 -1.05 -36.46 -22.06
C LEU A 93 -1.84 -37.76 -22.00
N ARG A 94 -1.57 -38.66 -22.95
CA ARG A 94 -2.09 -40.02 -22.97
C ARG A 94 -0.94 -41.02 -23.00
N LEU A 95 -1.03 -42.03 -22.14
CA LEU A 95 -0.16 -43.18 -22.19
C LEU A 95 -0.70 -44.22 -23.16
N GLU A 96 0.20 -44.97 -23.78
CA GLU A 96 -0.14 -46.16 -24.55
C GLU A 96 -0.80 -47.19 -23.61
N ASN A 97 -2.01 -47.63 -23.95
CA ASN A 97 -2.86 -48.41 -23.07
C ASN A 97 -3.47 -49.67 -23.72
N GLU A 98 -2.89 -50.17 -24.81
CA GLU A 98 -3.41 -51.32 -25.56
C GLU A 98 -3.62 -52.55 -24.68
N THR A 99 -2.61 -52.94 -23.90
CA THR A 99 -2.69 -54.09 -23.00
C THR A 99 -3.75 -53.90 -21.91
N GLN A 100 -3.83 -52.70 -21.33
CA GLN A 100 -4.82 -52.36 -20.30
C GLN A 100 -6.24 -52.36 -20.86
N ARG A 101 -6.41 -51.89 -22.10
CA ARG A 101 -7.71 -51.91 -22.79
C ARG A 101 -8.19 -53.33 -23.06
N LEU A 102 -7.31 -54.19 -23.59
CA LEU A 102 -7.63 -55.60 -23.82
C LEU A 102 -7.98 -56.34 -22.52
N ALA A 103 -7.21 -56.11 -21.45
CA ALA A 103 -7.48 -56.71 -20.14
C ALA A 103 -8.83 -56.24 -19.56
N TYR A 104 -9.15 -54.95 -19.72
CA TYR A 104 -10.43 -54.39 -19.31
C TYR A 104 -11.59 -55.02 -20.08
N GLU A 105 -11.50 -55.12 -21.41
CA GLU A 105 -12.53 -55.75 -22.25
C GLU A 105 -12.76 -57.23 -21.87
N GLN A 106 -11.69 -57.98 -21.62
CA GLN A 106 -11.79 -59.36 -21.14
C GLN A 106 -12.52 -59.45 -19.80
N ALA A 107 -12.15 -58.61 -18.82
CA ALA A 107 -12.80 -58.59 -17.52
C ALA A 107 -14.28 -58.24 -17.60
N VAL A 108 -14.67 -57.31 -18.48
CA VAL A 108 -16.08 -56.96 -18.73
C VAL A 108 -16.85 -58.14 -19.31
N LEU A 109 -16.27 -58.86 -20.29
CA LEU A 109 -16.90 -60.04 -20.87
C LEU A 109 -17.07 -61.17 -19.85
N GLU A 110 -16.09 -61.38 -18.98
CA GLU A 110 -16.15 -62.36 -17.90
C GLU A 110 -17.24 -62.00 -16.88
N LEU A 111 -17.32 -60.72 -16.49
CA LEU A 111 -18.40 -60.22 -15.63
C LEU A 111 -19.78 -60.47 -16.25
N GLN A 112 -19.95 -60.11 -17.52
CA GLN A 112 -21.22 -60.29 -18.22
C GLN A 112 -21.62 -61.77 -18.33
N LYS A 113 -20.67 -62.68 -18.56
CA LYS A 113 -20.93 -64.12 -18.55
C LYS A 113 -21.38 -64.60 -17.16
N ALA A 114 -20.73 -64.13 -16.11
CA ALA A 114 -21.09 -64.50 -14.74
C ALA A 114 -22.49 -63.99 -14.37
N GLU A 115 -22.83 -62.77 -14.76
CA GLU A 115 -24.17 -62.19 -14.57
C GLU A 115 -25.26 -62.99 -15.29
N LEU A 116 -25.00 -63.38 -16.54
CA LEU A 116 -25.93 -64.23 -17.30
C LEU A 116 -26.12 -65.58 -16.61
N GLN A 117 -25.04 -66.24 -16.20
CA GLN A 117 -25.11 -67.50 -15.46
C GLN A 117 -25.91 -67.36 -14.17
N TYR A 118 -25.67 -66.29 -13.39
CA TYR A 118 -26.41 -66.00 -12.18
C TYR A 118 -27.91 -65.79 -12.45
N SER A 119 -28.26 -65.05 -13.50
CA SER A 119 -29.65 -64.83 -13.89
C SER A 119 -30.38 -66.13 -14.28
N LEU A 120 -29.69 -67.04 -14.97
CA LEU A 120 -30.23 -68.34 -15.34
C LEU A 120 -30.47 -69.23 -14.12
N LEU A 121 -29.66 -69.11 -13.07
CA LEU A 121 -29.84 -69.84 -11.80
C LEU A 121 -31.00 -69.32 -10.96
N LEU A 122 -31.40 -68.06 -11.16
CA LEU A 122 -32.52 -67.42 -10.46
C LEU A 122 -33.85 -67.52 -11.22
N ALA A 123 -33.82 -67.92 -12.50
CA ALA A 123 -35.03 -68.09 -13.29
C ALA A 123 -35.81 -69.33 -12.78
N PRO A 124 -37.09 -69.17 -12.36
CA PRO A 124 -37.89 -70.25 -11.76
C PRO A 124 -38.31 -71.34 -12.75
#